data_AF-A0A1H0YQI2-F1
#
_entry.id   AF-A0A1H0YQI2-F1
#
_cell.length_a   1.000
_cell.length_b   1.000
_cell.length_c   1.000
_cell.angle_alpha   90.00
_cell.angle_beta   90.00
_cell.angle_gamma   90.00
#
_symmetry.space_group_name_H-M   'P 1'
#
loop_
_entity.id
_entity.type
_entity.pdbx_description
1 polymer ?
#
loop_
_entity_poly.entity_id
_entity_poly.type
_entity_poly.pdbx_seq_one_letter_code
_entity_poly.pdbx_strand_id
1 'polypeptide(L)'
;MDSVMQQFSDWLKGIIKETLNKLLEIEQDDGFNELMSPQETCKFLGISYDTFQTYRYMDGFPRELPAKRWSKRAIKKWLENQI
;
A
#
# COMPACT_ATOMS: atom_id res chain seq x y z
N MET A 1 -5.46 -19.08 -15.73
CA MET A 1 -5.00 -17.67 -15.73
C MET A 1 -4.57 -17.23 -14.33
N ASP A 2 -4.28 -18.16 -13.43
CA ASP A 2 -3.96 -17.88 -12.02
C ASP A 2 -2.49 -17.58 -11.76
N SER A 3 -1.58 -18.07 -12.61
CA SER A 3 -0.13 -17.95 -12.38
C SER A 3 0.39 -16.52 -12.46
N VAL A 4 -0.16 -15.68 -13.34
CA VAL A 4 0.30 -14.30 -13.51
C VAL A 4 -0.21 -13.41 -12.38
N MET A 5 -1.44 -13.62 -11.92
CA MET A 5 -2.02 -12.90 -10.78
C MET A 5 -1.36 -13.29 -9.46
N GLN A 6 -1.02 -14.57 -9.28
CA GLN A 6 -0.21 -15.01 -8.13
C GLN A 6 1.19 -14.43 -8.16
N GLN A 7 1.90 -14.50 -9.29
CA GLN A 7 3.23 -13.90 -9.42
C GLN A 7 3.22 -12.39 -9.18
N PHE A 8 2.18 -11.69 -9.66
CA PHE A 8 1.97 -10.28 -9.37
C PHE A 8 1.73 -10.06 -7.88
N SER A 9 0.85 -10.84 -7.24
CA SER A 9 0.57 -10.77 -5.80
C SER A 9 1.81 -11.05 -4.96
N ASP A 10 2.65 -12.02 -5.33
CA ASP A 10 3.86 -12.39 -4.61
C ASP A 10 4.97 -11.35 -4.78
N TRP A 11 5.17 -10.83 -6.01
CA TRP A 11 6.07 -9.71 -6.27
C TRP A 11 5.67 -8.48 -5.44
N LEU A 12 4.38 -8.18 -5.43
CA LEU A 12 3.78 -7.10 -4.66
C LEU A 12 3.96 -7.25 -3.16
N LYS A 13 3.73 -8.46 -2.62
CA LYS A 13 4.01 -8.78 -1.22
C LYS A 13 5.49 -8.61 -0.89
N GLY A 14 6.39 -8.89 -1.84
CA GLY A 14 7.81 -8.61 -1.73
C GLY A 14 8.10 -7.12 -1.55
N ILE A 15 7.57 -6.27 -2.45
CA ILE A 15 7.74 -4.81 -2.36
C ILE A 15 7.13 -4.27 -1.06
N ILE A 16 5.94 -4.74 -0.69
CA ILE A 16 5.28 -4.34 0.57
C ILE A 16 6.14 -4.72 1.78
N LYS A 17 6.70 -5.93 1.83
CA LYS A 17 7.57 -6.38 2.93
C LYS A 17 8.85 -5.55 3.00
N GLU A 18 9.47 -5.23 1.87
CA GLU A 18 10.63 -4.33 1.85
C GLU A 18 10.29 -2.93 2.37
N THR A 19 9.14 -2.39 1.94
CA THR A 19 8.67 -1.07 2.39
C THR A 19 8.31 -1.08 3.88
N LEU A 20 7.66 -2.13 4.38
CA LEU A 20 7.34 -2.29 5.80
C LEU A 20 8.60 -2.41 6.67
N ASN A 21 9.60 -3.18 6.22
CA ASN A 21 10.88 -3.27 6.94
C ASN A 21 11.60 -1.92 6.98
N LYS A 22 11.58 -1.16 5.87
CA LYS A 22 12.09 0.22 5.85
C LYS A 22 11.30 1.16 6.76
N LEU A 23 9.98 0.97 6.88
CA LEU A 23 9.14 1.74 7.80
C LEU A 23 9.41 1.37 9.27
N LEU A 24 9.71 0.11 9.58
CA LEU A 24 10.10 -0.33 10.93
C LEU A 24 11.46 0.22 11.37
N GLU A 25 12.40 0.45 10.44
CA GLU A 25 13.66 1.15 10.73
C GLU A 25 13.48 2.66 10.98
N ILE A 26 12.35 3.24 10.55
CA ILE A 26 12.03 4.67 10.67
C ILE A 26 10.88 4.83 11.67
N GLU A 27 11.08 4.39 12.92
CA GLU A 27 10.13 4.62 14.02
C GLU A 27 10.21 6.06 14.60
N GLN A 28 10.56 7.04 13.76
CA GLN A 28 10.45 8.47 14.06
C GLN A 28 9.80 9.17 12.87
N ASP A 29 8.49 9.36 13.00
CA ASP A 29 7.64 10.20 12.16
C ASP A 29 7.86 9.99 10.64
N ASP A 30 7.16 9.01 10.09
CA ASP A 30 7.19 8.64 8.66
C ASP A 30 6.88 9.82 7.71
N GLY A 31 6.50 11.01 8.21
CA GLY A 31 6.27 12.24 7.45
C GLY A 31 4.98 12.23 6.62
N PHE A 32 4.19 11.16 6.73
CA PHE A 32 2.93 10.98 6.01
C PHE A 32 1.72 11.32 6.87
N ASN A 33 0.80 12.10 6.29
CA ASN A 33 -0.48 12.44 6.88
C ASN A 33 -1.35 11.20 7.15
N GLU A 34 -2.24 11.31 8.14
CA GLU A 34 -3.24 10.27 8.45
C GLU A 34 -4.15 9.95 7.26
N LEU A 35 -4.46 10.98 6.45
CA LEU A 35 -5.23 10.89 5.20
C LEU A 35 -4.33 11.21 4.01
N MET A 36 -3.85 10.16 3.35
CA MET A 36 -2.90 10.24 2.25
C MET A 36 -3.63 10.40 0.92
N SER A 37 -3.15 11.33 0.10
CA SER A 37 -3.46 11.44 -1.32
C SER A 37 -2.98 10.20 -2.10
N PRO A 38 -3.37 10.02 -3.36
CA PRO A 38 -2.86 8.94 -4.19
C PRO A 38 -1.32 8.96 -4.27
N GLN A 39 -0.72 10.13 -4.43
CA GLN A 39 0.74 10.29 -4.54
C GLN A 39 1.45 9.95 -3.23
N GLU A 40 0.92 10.42 -2.10
CA GLU A 40 1.44 10.06 -0.78
C GLU A 40 1.32 8.55 -0.53
N THR A 41 0.21 7.95 -0.93
CA THR A 41 -0.03 6.51 -0.79
C THR A 41 0.94 5.69 -1.64
N CYS A 42 1.19 6.10 -2.90
CA CYS A 42 2.17 5.46 -3.76
C CYS A 42 3.58 5.52 -3.15
N LYS A 43 3.98 6.69 -2.64
CA LYS A 43 5.26 6.88 -1.94
C LYS A 43 5.35 6.04 -0.68
N PHE A 44 4.29 6.02 0.12
CA PHE A 44 4.20 5.25 1.36
C PHE A 44 4.30 3.74 1.10
N LEU A 45 3.74 3.25 -0.01
CA LEU A 45 3.80 1.85 -0.41
C LEU A 45 5.07 1.48 -1.20
N GLY A 46 5.83 2.48 -1.68
CA GLY A 46 7.00 2.27 -2.53
C GLY A 46 6.65 1.76 -3.94
N ILE A 47 5.45 2.06 -4.43
CA ILE A 47 4.94 1.58 -5.73
C ILE A 47 4.69 2.73 -6.71
N SER A 48 4.59 2.39 -8.00
CA SER A 48 4.17 3.34 -9.03
C SER A 48 2.66 3.63 -8.95
N TYR A 49 2.25 4.75 -9.54
CA TYR A 49 0.84 5.14 -9.60
C TYR A 49 -0.01 4.14 -10.39
N ASP A 50 0.53 3.53 -11.44
CA ASP A 50 -0.17 2.52 -12.23
C ASP A 50 -0.46 1.27 -11.40
N THR A 51 0.53 0.82 -10.61
CA THR A 51 0.35 -0.29 -9.67
C THR A 51 -0.69 0.06 -8.60
N PHE A 52 -0.67 1.30 -8.10
CA PHE A 52 -1.69 1.78 -7.16
C PHE A 52 -3.10 1.80 -7.77
N GLN A 53 -3.25 2.12 -9.06
CA GLN A 53 -4.54 2.04 -9.75
C GLN A 53 -5.08 0.61 -9.80
N THR A 54 -4.23 -0.41 -9.87
CA THR A 54 -4.67 -1.81 -9.76
C THR A 54 -5.14 -2.11 -8.34
N TYR A 55 -4.38 -1.67 -7.33
CA TYR A 55 -4.71 -1.93 -5.92
C TYR A 55 -5.97 -1.26 -5.42
N ARG A 56 -6.23 0.00 -5.80
CA ARG A 56 -7.41 0.73 -5.33
C ARG A 56 -8.73 0.05 -5.70
N TYR A 57 -8.71 -0.84 -6.69
CA TYR A 57 -9.87 -1.63 -7.14
C TYR A 57 -9.80 -3.09 -6.73
N MET A 58 -8.72 -3.51 -6.04
CA MET A 58 -8.57 -4.87 -5.54
C MET A 58 -9.47 -5.08 -4.33
N ASP A 59 -10.11 -6.25 -4.26
CA ASP A 59 -10.95 -6.62 -3.13
C ASP A 59 -10.10 -6.69 -1.84
N GLY A 60 -10.62 -6.13 -0.76
CA GLY A 60 -9.92 -6.02 0.51
C GLY A 60 -8.92 -4.86 0.63
N PHE A 61 -8.62 -4.11 -0.44
CA PHE A 61 -7.81 -2.89 -0.31
C PHE A 61 -8.58 -1.80 0.48
N PRO A 62 -7.88 -0.92 1.24
CA PRO A 62 -8.54 0.13 2.01
C PRO A 62 -9.45 1.02 1.18
N ARG A 63 -10.64 1.28 1.74
CA ARG A 63 -11.68 2.06 1.08
C ARG A 63 -11.20 3.49 0.80
N GLU A 64 -11.49 3.96 -0.41
CA GLU A 64 -11.32 5.35 -0.81
C GLU A 64 -12.26 6.25 0.02
N LEU A 65 -11.68 7.24 0.68
CA LEU A 65 -12.38 8.28 1.43
C LEU A 65 -12.67 9.49 0.53
N PRO A 66 -13.57 10.41 0.94
CA PRO A 66 -13.83 11.64 0.20
C PRO A 66 -12.55 12.39 -0.17
N ALA A 67 -12.59 13.07 -1.32
CA ALA A 67 -11.44 13.73 -1.93
C ALA A 67 -10.29 12.79 -2.36
N LYS A 68 -10.61 11.53 -2.68
CA LYS A 68 -9.65 10.52 -3.16
C LYS A 68 -8.50 10.33 -2.18
N ARG A 69 -8.81 10.08 -0.91
CA ARG A 69 -7.82 9.89 0.15
C ARG A 69 -7.91 8.50 0.77
N TRP A 70 -6.81 8.04 1.34
CA TRP A 70 -6.73 6.77 2.04
C TRP A 70 -6.18 6.95 3.45
N SER A 71 -6.77 6.23 4.40
CA SER A 71 -6.27 6.25 5.78
C SER A 71 -4.96 5.48 5.86
N LYS A 72 -3.92 6.14 6.37
CA LYS A 72 -2.61 5.53 6.66
C LYS A 72 -2.76 4.29 7.54
N ARG A 73 -3.59 4.35 8.59
CA ARG A 73 -3.87 3.22 9.48
C ARG A 73 -4.55 2.07 8.75
N ALA A 74 -5.51 2.36 7.87
CA ALA A 74 -6.17 1.32 7.09
C ALA A 74 -5.21 0.63 6.12
N ILE A 75 -4.30 1.39 5.50
CA ILE A 75 -3.22 0.83 4.66
C ILE A 75 -2.28 -0.02 5.50
N LYS A 76 -1.75 0.47 6.63
CA LYS A 76 -0.89 -0.33 7.52
C LYS A 76 -1.56 -1.65 7.91
N LYS A 77 -2.81 -1.61 8.37
CA LYS A 77 -3.58 -2.81 8.73
C LYS A 77 -3.79 -3.76 7.55
N TRP A 78 -4.03 -3.22 6.36
CA TRP A 78 -4.12 -4.03 5.15
C TRP A 78 -2.80 -4.73 4.84
N LEU A 79 -1.66 -4.02 4.94
CA LEU A 79 -0.34 -4.59 4.71
C LEU A 79 -0.02 -5.70 5.73
N GLU A 80 -0.35 -5.50 7.00
CA GLU A 80 -0.16 -6.51 8.06
C GLU A 80 -0.93 -7.80 7.77
N ASN A 81 -2.13 -7.69 7.20
CA ASN A 81 -2.96 -8.85 6.83
C ASN A 81 -2.46 -9.61 5.58
N GLN A 82 -1.46 -9.10 4.85
CA GLN A 82 -0.89 -9.76 3.67
C GLN A 82 0.35 -10.62 3.98
N ILE A 83 0.88 -10.53 5.22
CA ILE A 83 2.02 -11.32 5.72
C ILE A 83 1.50 -12.64 6.28
#